data_AF-A0A7C3DHX8-F1
#
_entry.id   AF-A0A7C3DHX8-F1
#
_cell.length_a   1.000
_cell.length_b   1.000
_cell.length_c   1.000
_cell.angle_alpha   90.00
_cell.angle_beta   90.00
_cell.angle_gamma   90.00
#
_symmetry.space_group_name_H-M   'P 1'
#
loop_
_entity.id
_entity.type
_entity.pdbx_description
1 polymer ?
#
loop_
_entity_poly.entity_id
_entity_poly.type
_entity_poly.pdbx_seq_one_letter_code
_entity_poly.pdbx_strand_id
1 'polypeptide(L)' 'MDTRGWVLKAIEKLRFASEKDIIRWLDEEGETLSRDELRRTLELLLQEDRLELKNDLFRLKRKSGGQAAFDNLFND' A
#
# COMPACT_ATOMS: atom_id res chain seq x y z
N MET A 1 -6.73 14.86 2.70
CA MET A 1 -6.58 13.75 1.74
C MET A 1 -7.68 12.76 2.06
N ASP A 2 -8.28 12.07 1.09
CA ASP A 2 -9.35 11.11 1.40
C ASP A 2 -8.78 9.87 2.11
N THR A 3 -9.61 9.13 2.84
CA THR A 3 -9.28 7.86 3.52
C THR A 3 -8.42 6.94 2.65
N ARG A 4 -8.83 6.76 1.40
CA ARG A 4 -8.11 5.95 0.41
C ARG A 4 -6.70 6.47 0.12
N GLY A 5 -6.55 7.79 -0.01
CA GLY A 5 -5.24 8.41 -0.27
C GLY A 5 -4.29 8.24 0.92
N TRP A 6 -4.82 8.37 2.13
CA TRP A 6 -4.05 8.14 3.36
C TRP A 6 -3.59 6.68 3.50
N VAL A 7 -4.48 5.71 3.24
CA VAL A 7 -4.12 4.27 3.26
C VAL A 7 -3.05 3.94 2.21
N LEU A 8 -3.18 4.47 0.99
CA LEU A 8 -2.16 4.28 -0.05
C LEU A 8 -0.81 4.91 0.33
N LYS A 9 -0.82 6.11 0.89
CA LYS A 9 0.38 6.81 1.36
C LYS A 9 1.07 6.03 2.49
N ALA A 10 0.30 5.49 3.44
CA ALA A 10 0.82 4.64 4.51
C ALA A 10 1.56 3.41 3.95
N ILE A 11 0.92 2.67 3.06
CA ILE A 11 1.50 1.47 2.44
C ILE A 11 2.72 1.83 1.57
N GLU A 12 2.71 2.97 0.90
CA GLU A 12 3.86 3.47 0.14
C GLU A 12 5.08 3.72 1.04
N LYS A 13 4.85 4.38 2.19
CA LYS A 13 5.92 4.70 3.15
C LYS A 13 6.46 3.45 3.85
N LEU A 14 5.57 2.55 4.27
CA LEU A 14 5.92 1.34 4.99
C LEU A 14 6.46 0.24 4.07
N ARG A 15 6.20 0.32 2.75
CA ARG A 15 6.53 -0.65 1.69
C ARG A 15 5.79 -1.99 1.81
N PHE A 16 5.78 -2.57 2.99
CA PHE A 16 5.03 -3.76 3.38
C PHE A 16 4.43 -3.49 4.75
N ALA A 17 3.11 -3.49 4.86
CA ALA A 17 2.43 -3.07 6.07
C ALA A 17 1.32 -4.03 6.46
N SER A 18 1.23 -4.39 7.73
CA SER A 18 0.02 -5.00 8.28
C SER A 18 -1.04 -3.95 8.57
N GLU A 19 -2.29 -4.38 8.83
CA GLU A 19 -3.37 -3.48 9.27
C GLU A 19 -2.95 -2.66 10.51
N LYS A 20 -2.21 -3.28 11.44
CA LYS A 20 -1.71 -2.63 12.65
C LYS A 20 -0.67 -1.56 12.35
N ASP A 21 0.23 -1.82 11.40
CA ASP A 21 1.27 -0.86 11.02
C ASP A 21 0.66 0.37 10.33
N ILE A 22 -0.37 0.15 9.51
CA ILE A 22 -1.10 1.23 8.84
C ILE A 22 -1.81 2.11 9.86
N ILE A 23 -2.54 1.53 10.82
CA ILE A 23 -3.22 2.30 11.89
C ILE A 23 -2.20 3.13 12.67
N ARG A 24 -1.09 2.50 13.10
CA ARG A 24 -0.06 3.20 13.85
C ARG A 24 0.52 4.38 13.08
N TRP A 25 0.80 4.21 11.79
CA TRP A 25 1.34 5.28 10.96
C TRP A 25 0.33 6.41 10.76
N LEU A 26 -0.96 6.08 10.61
CA LEU A 26 -2.03 7.09 10.53
C LEU A 26 -2.15 7.89 11.83
N ASP A 27 -2.13 7.22 12.98
CA ASP A 27 -2.13 7.86 14.29
C ASP A 27 -0.92 8.81 14.47
N GLU A 28 0.27 8.39 14.02
CA GLU A 28 1.50 9.20 14.02
C GLU A 28 1.39 10.45 13.13
N GLU A 29 0.62 10.39 12.03
CA GLU A 29 0.35 11.52 11.13
C GLU A 29 -0.85 12.38 11.60
N GLY A 30 -1.51 12.00 12.71
CA GLY A 30 -2.67 12.70 13.27
C GLY A 30 -4.00 12.37 12.58
N GLU A 31 -4.04 11.29 11.80
CA GLU A 31 -5.23 10.83 11.08
C GLU A 31 -5.83 9.61 11.76
N THR A 32 -7.11 9.71 12.13
CA THR A 32 -7.80 8.61 12.83
C THR A 32 -8.77 7.94 11.88
N LEU A 33 -8.51 6.67 11.58
CA LEU A 33 -9.38 5.86 10.75
C LEU A 33 -9.96 4.71 11.57
N SER A 34 -11.26 4.44 11.44
CA SER A 34 -11.81 3.25 12.09
C SER A 34 -11.27 1.98 11.43
N ARG A 35 -11.22 0.90 12.21
CA ARG A 35 -10.76 -0.40 11.71
C ARG A 35 -11.60 -0.90 10.54
N ASP A 36 -12.91 -0.70 10.61
CA ASP A 36 -13.85 -1.12 9.56
C ASP A 36 -13.66 -0.29 8.27
N GLU A 37 -13.43 1.01 8.38
CA GLU A 37 -13.09 1.86 7.23
C GLU A 37 -11.77 1.45 6.59
N LEU A 38 -10.76 1.14 7.41
CA LEU A 38 -9.47 0.68 6.92
C LEU A 38 -9.62 -0.63 6.15
N ARG A 39 -10.29 -1.64 6.73
CA ARG A 39 -10.51 -2.93 6.09
C ARG A 39 -11.26 -2.80 4.78
N ARG A 40 -12.37 -2.07 4.78
CA ARG A 40 -13.17 -1.82 3.57
C ARG A 40 -12.32 -1.15 2.49
N THR A 41 -11.48 -0.19 2.87
CA THR A 41 -10.59 0.49 1.93
C THR A 41 -9.52 -0.44 1.37
N LEU A 42 -8.91 -1.28 2.22
CA LEU A 42 -7.91 -2.27 1.79
C LEU A 42 -8.53 -3.32 0.85
N GLU A 43 -9.72 -3.81 1.16
CA GLU A 43 -10.46 -4.75 0.30
C GLU A 43 -10.76 -4.14 -1.08
N LEU A 44 -11.25 -2.90 -1.13
CA LEU A 44 -11.48 -2.19 -2.38
C LEU A 44 -10.18 -2.03 -3.18
N LEU A 45 -9.09 -1.66 -2.53
CA LEU A 45 -7.79 -1.49 -3.19
C LEU A 45 -7.18 -2.82 -3.69
N LEU A 46 -7.48 -3.95 -3.03
CA LEU A 46 -7.14 -5.28 -3.51
C LEU A 46 -7.99 -5.66 -4.73
N GLN A 47 -9.30 -5.39 -4.69
CA GLN A 47 -10.22 -5.65 -5.80
C GLN A 47 -9.86 -4.84 -7.06
N GLU A 48 -9.40 -3.61 -6.87
CA GLU A 48 -8.95 -2.72 -7.95
C GLU A 48 -7.51 -3.00 -8.41
N ASP A 49 -6.89 -4.07 -7.90
CA ASP A 49 -5.53 -4.50 -8.28
C ASP A 49 -4.45 -3.43 -8.01
N ARG A 50 -4.72 -2.54 -7.05
CA ARG A 50 -3.80 -1.49 -6.61
C ARG A 50 -2.85 -1.97 -5.53
N LEU A 51 -3.30 -2.93 -4.74
CA LEU A 51 -2.54 -3.59 -3.68
C LEU A 51 -2.39 -5.08 -3.96
N GLU A 52 -1.39 -5.67 -3.34
CA GLU A 52 -1.23 -7.11 -3.21
C GLU A 52 -1.11 -7.46 -1.72
N LEU A 53 -1.76 -8.55 -1.30
CA LEU A 53 -1.61 -9.12 0.03
C LEU A 53 -0.66 -10.31 -0.05
N LYS A 54 0.44 -10.25 0.70
CA LYS A 54 1.43 -11.34 0.79
C LYS A 54 1.85 -11.54 2.24
N ASN A 55 1.67 -12.75 2.77
CA ASN A 55 2.00 -13.08 4.16
C ASN A 55 1.38 -12.09 5.16
N ASP A 56 0.08 -11.78 5.00
CA ASP A 56 -0.65 -10.80 5.82
C ASP A 56 -0.13 -9.36 5.78
N LEU A 57 0.76 -9.05 4.81
CA LEU A 57 1.27 -7.70 4.56
C LEU A 57 0.75 -7.16 3.24
N PHE A 58 0.21 -5.94 3.30
CA PHE A 58 -0.20 -5.17 2.15
C PHE A 58 1.00 -4.47 1.53
N ARG A 59 1.09 -4.50 0.21
CA ARG A 59 2.06 -3.73 -0.58
C ARG A 59 1.41 -3.13 -1.81
N LEU A 60 1.97 -2.03 -2.30
CA LEU A 60 1.58 -1.49 -3.60
C LEU A 60 1.90 -2.50 -4.70
N LYS A 61 0.94 -2.74 -5.59
CA LYS A 61 1.21 -3.46 -6.83
C LYS A 61 2.15 -2.61 -7.67
N ARG A 62 3.34 -3.14 -7.96
CA ARG A 62 4.30 -2.42 -8.83
C ARG A 62 3.66 -2.30 -10.21
N LYS A 63 3.49 -1.07 -10.71
CA LYS A 63 3.35 -0.88 -12.16
C LYS A 63 4.58 -1.53 -12.78
N SER A 64 4.39 -2.47 -13.71
CA SER A 64 5.43 -3.18 -14.43
C SER A 64 6.26 -2.24 -15.32
N GLY A 65 6.98 -1.29 -14.74
CA GLY A 65 7.87 -0.35 -15.41
C GLY A 65 9.34 -0.50 -14.99
N GLY A 66 9.61 -1.22 -13.89
CA GLY A 66 10.97 -1.45 -13.40
C GLY A 66 11.72 -2.59 -14.10
N GLN A 67 11.00 -3.59 -14.63
CA GLN A 67 11.64 -4.70 -15.35
C GLN A 67 12.32 -4.20 -16.63
N ALA A 68 11.62 -3.35 -17.39
CA ALA A 68 12.16 -2.74 -18.61
C ALA A 68 13.36 -1.79 -18.36
N ALA A 69 13.45 -1.17 -17.17
CA ALA A 69 14.57 -0.29 -16.83
C ALA A 69 15.80 -1.06 -16.31
N PHE A 70 15.60 -2.23 -15.69
CA PHE A 70 16.70 -3.11 -15.26
C PHE A 70 17.23 -3.98 -16.41
N ASP A 71 16.38 -4.48 -17.31
CA ASP A 71 16.80 -5.29 -18.47
C ASP A 71 17.66 -4.52 -19.48
N ASN A 72 17.51 -3.19 -19.55
CA ASN A 72 18.34 -2.31 -20.39
C ASN A 72 19.70 -1.94 -19.75
N LEU A 73 19.92 -2.23 -18.47
CA LEU A 73 21.17 -1.86 -17.78
C LEU A 73 22.17 -3.01 -17.68
N PHE A 74 21.74 -4.25 -17.95
CA PHE A 74 22.56 -5.47 -17.81
C PHE A 74 22.65 -6.31 -19.09
N ASN A 75 22.09 -5.85 -20.22
CA ASN A 75 22.34 -6.40 -21.56
C ASN A 75 23.35 -5.52 -22.31
N ASP A 76 24.57 -5.41 -21.77
CA ASP A 76 25.76 -5.03 -22.54
C ASP A 76 26.73 -6.22 -22.57
#